data_AF-A0A945VUM1-F1
#
_entry.id   AF-A0A945VUM1-F1
#
_cell.length_a   1.000
_cell.length_b   1.000
_cell.length_c   1.000
_cell.angle_alpha   90.00
_cell.angle_beta   90.00
_cell.angle_gamma   90.00
#
_symmetry.space_group_name_H-M   'P 1'
#
loop_
_entity.id
_entity.type
_entity.pdbx_description
1 polymer ?
#
loop_
_entity_poly.entity_id
_entity_poly.type
_entity_poly.pdbx_seq_one_letter_code
_entity_poly.pdbx_strand_id
1 'polypeptide(L)'
;MVNSLLKKEFYKNVQDKINKKNKDVGSFYFLLYIIKKISVYFAISIVYVFIRLIKPIIFIRFGSLDADKIGPLISRPSLYLLEKDHHIQPQNTLDIFWDGYGKNSHVCNGQLLKMWKRIFLTRKRVVFWDSIAKKFYEFCGRFSIKTEHMITTTREGRDVLGLVEKSKLYLKFTEEEVSIAKSEMQKMGINRNDSYVCMLNRSQSYLSNTFPGRNWDYQAFRNCAIEGYMPAAEEMTKRGHHVIRMGSIVGDLMNTNNPEIIDYAHKGYRTELLDIYLSANCYFIITCSSGLDAVTWFFKRPGVLVNFVHLEYINSWQSNHITIFKRYWLKKENRFMSIQEILETGAGRFLRSEQYEDMGIELIDNTPEEIMDVVDEMDKRLKGIWQTNETDEELQSCFWSFFKSSDLHGVIRSRVGTKFLRQNRELLD
;
A
#
# COMPACT_ATOMS: atom_id res chain seq x y z
N MET A 1 20.69 -31.82 10.08
CA MET A 1 20.51 -31.38 11.48
C MET A 1 19.48 -30.26 11.63
N VAL A 2 19.51 -29.20 10.81
CA VAL A 2 18.58 -28.05 10.87
C VAL A 2 17.09 -28.44 10.79
N ASN A 3 16.73 -29.40 9.93
CA ASN A 3 15.34 -29.88 9.79
C ASN A 3 14.80 -30.65 11.02
N SER A 4 15.65 -31.29 11.83
CA SER A 4 15.18 -32.00 13.04
C SER A 4 15.01 -31.06 14.24
N LEU A 5 15.82 -30.00 14.30
CA LEU A 5 15.71 -28.93 15.31
C LEU A 5 14.44 -28.09 15.10
N LEU A 6 14.17 -27.65 13.87
CA LEU A 6 12.93 -26.92 13.52
C LEU A 6 11.68 -27.76 13.80
N LYS A 7 11.74 -29.06 13.54
CA LYS A 7 10.64 -29.99 13.81
C LYS A 7 10.42 -30.15 15.32
N LYS A 8 11.49 -30.31 16.11
CA LYS A 8 11.41 -30.37 17.59
C LYS A 8 10.88 -29.08 18.20
N GLU A 9 11.32 -27.91 17.73
CA GLU A 9 10.78 -26.62 18.19
C GLU A 9 9.31 -26.44 17.83
N PHE A 10 8.90 -26.86 16.64
CA PHE A 10 7.50 -26.85 16.24
C PHE A 10 6.64 -27.74 17.14
N TYR A 11 7.07 -28.98 17.41
CA TYR A 11 6.35 -29.89 18.31
C TYR A 11 6.29 -29.34 19.73
N LYS A 12 7.38 -28.78 20.26
CA LYS A 12 7.43 -28.17 21.59
C LYS A 12 6.48 -26.97 21.69
N ASN A 13 6.48 -26.08 20.69
CA ASN A 13 5.55 -24.95 20.63
C ASN A 13 4.07 -25.36 20.55
N VAL A 14 3.77 -26.43 19.81
CA VAL A 14 2.41 -26.99 19.73
C VAL A 14 2.02 -27.61 21.07
N GLN A 15 2.90 -28.36 21.70
CA GLN A 15 2.68 -29.00 23.00
C GLN A 15 2.51 -27.98 24.12
N ASP A 16 3.30 -26.90 24.13
CA ASP A 16 3.18 -25.81 25.10
C ASP A 16 1.87 -25.03 24.92
N LYS A 17 1.42 -24.81 23.67
CA LYS A 17 0.10 -24.21 23.39
C LYS A 17 -1.04 -25.12 23.81
N ILE A 18 -0.93 -26.43 23.60
CA ILE A 18 -1.91 -27.43 24.05
C ILE A 18 -1.98 -27.46 25.58
N ASN A 19 -0.82 -27.51 26.25
CA ASN A 19 -0.74 -27.56 27.71
C ASN A 19 -1.26 -26.29 28.37
N LYS A 20 -0.94 -25.11 27.80
CA LYS A 20 -1.44 -23.81 28.30
C LYS A 20 -2.97 -23.71 28.17
N LYS A 21 -3.54 -24.13 27.04
CA LYS A 21 -5.00 -24.12 26.83
C LYS A 21 -5.74 -25.21 27.62
N ASN A 22 -5.10 -26.36 27.84
CA ASN A 22 -5.66 -27.44 28.69
C ASN A 22 -5.76 -27.01 30.16
N LYS A 23 -4.80 -26.22 30.66
CA LYS A 23 -4.87 -25.64 32.01
C LYS A 23 -6.03 -24.64 32.18
N ASP A 24 -6.36 -23.88 31.13
CA ASP A 24 -7.35 -22.81 31.22
C ASP A 24 -8.81 -23.26 30.98
N VAL A 25 -9.04 -24.35 30.23
CA VAL A 25 -10.39 -24.72 29.75
C VAL A 25 -10.78 -26.17 30.11
N GLY A 26 -9.85 -26.99 30.60
CA GLY A 26 -10.05 -28.42 30.85
C GLY A 26 -9.90 -29.29 29.59
N SER A 27 -9.31 -30.47 29.74
CA SER A 27 -8.94 -31.39 28.65
C SER A 27 -10.13 -31.82 27.77
N PHE A 28 -11.31 -31.98 28.35
CA PHE A 28 -12.53 -32.34 27.63
C PHE A 28 -13.03 -31.23 26.69
N TYR A 29 -13.07 -29.98 27.15
CA TYR A 29 -13.43 -28.84 26.32
C TYR A 29 -12.42 -28.59 25.21
N PHE A 30 -11.14 -28.82 25.49
CA PHE A 30 -10.10 -28.75 24.47
C PHE A 30 -10.26 -29.82 23.38
N LEU A 31 -10.60 -31.05 23.76
CA LEU A 31 -10.91 -32.12 22.82
C LEU A 31 -12.13 -31.78 21.94
N LEU A 32 -13.22 -31.32 22.55
CA LEU A 32 -14.41 -30.86 21.82
C LEU A 32 -14.10 -29.72 20.85
N TYR A 33 -13.23 -28.77 21.26
CA TYR A 33 -12.76 -27.68 20.40
C TYR A 33 -11.98 -28.18 19.19
N ILE A 34 -11.10 -29.18 19.38
CA ILE A 34 -10.36 -29.81 18.28
C ILE A 34 -11.32 -30.52 17.33
N ILE A 35 -12.22 -31.35 17.86
CA ILE A 35 -13.21 -32.09 17.05
C ILE A 35 -14.05 -31.11 16.22
N LYS A 36 -14.53 -30.03 16.83
CA LYS A 36 -15.28 -28.98 16.13
C LYS A 36 -14.46 -28.32 15.02
N LYS A 37 -13.17 -28.08 15.23
CA LYS A 37 -12.30 -27.52 14.18
C LYS A 37 -12.10 -28.50 13.04
N ILE A 38 -11.84 -29.76 13.34
CA ILE A 38 -11.64 -30.81 12.34
C ILE A 38 -12.91 -31.00 11.51
N SER A 39 -14.08 -31.06 12.15
CA SER A 39 -15.35 -31.23 11.44
C SER A 39 -15.65 -30.05 10.50
N VAL A 40 -15.35 -28.82 10.91
CA VAL A 40 -15.48 -27.63 10.05
C VAL A 40 -14.55 -27.72 8.84
N TYR A 41 -13.26 -28.06 9.03
CA TYR A 41 -12.34 -28.18 7.90
C TYR A 41 -12.69 -29.35 6.98
N PHE A 42 -13.20 -30.45 7.52
CA PHE A 42 -13.70 -31.58 6.74
C PHE A 42 -14.94 -31.21 5.92
N ALA A 43 -15.88 -30.45 6.50
CA ALA A 43 -17.02 -29.94 5.75
C ALA A 43 -16.56 -29.01 4.61
N ILE A 44 -15.60 -28.11 4.87
CA ILE A 44 -15.05 -27.21 3.85
C ILE A 44 -14.32 -28.00 2.74
N SER A 45 -13.61 -29.09 3.07
CA SER A 45 -12.94 -29.91 2.05
C SER A 45 -13.94 -30.63 1.15
N ILE A 46 -15.05 -31.13 1.70
CA ILE A 46 -16.16 -31.69 0.90
C ILE A 46 -16.74 -30.61 -0.03
N VAL A 47 -17.04 -29.43 0.51
CA VAL A 47 -17.55 -28.29 -0.28
C VAL A 47 -16.55 -27.91 -1.37
N TYR A 48 -15.25 -27.90 -1.08
CA TYR A 48 -14.21 -27.60 -2.06
C TYR A 48 -14.16 -28.64 -3.19
N VAL A 49 -14.23 -29.93 -2.88
CA VAL A 49 -14.29 -30.99 -3.90
C VAL A 49 -15.54 -30.81 -4.77
N PHE A 50 -16.68 -30.53 -4.16
CA PHE A 50 -17.92 -30.25 -4.89
C PHE A 50 -17.78 -29.04 -5.83
N ILE A 51 -17.21 -27.93 -5.35
CA ILE A 51 -16.96 -26.72 -6.15
C ILE A 51 -16.09 -27.01 -7.37
N ARG A 52 -15.09 -27.90 -7.25
CA ARG A 52 -14.27 -28.33 -8.40
C ARG A 52 -15.06 -29.17 -9.39
N LEU A 53 -15.92 -30.07 -8.91
CA LEU A 53 -16.73 -30.95 -9.75
C LEU A 53 -17.79 -30.17 -10.54
N ILE A 54 -18.39 -29.14 -9.95
CA ILE A 54 -19.41 -28.32 -10.63
C ILE A 54 -18.83 -27.24 -11.55
N LYS A 55 -17.50 -27.03 -11.56
CA LYS A 55 -16.82 -26.00 -12.35
C LYS A 55 -17.27 -25.95 -13.82
N PRO A 56 -17.44 -27.07 -14.56
CA PRO A 56 -17.89 -27.04 -15.95
C PRO A 56 -19.27 -26.40 -16.15
N ILE A 57 -20.11 -26.41 -15.11
CA ILE A 57 -21.46 -25.83 -15.12
C ILE A 57 -21.42 -24.40 -14.58
N ILE A 58 -20.75 -24.20 -13.44
CA ILE A 58 -20.62 -22.90 -12.78
C ILE A 58 -19.23 -22.75 -12.16
N PHE A 59 -18.50 -21.74 -12.62
CA PHE A 59 -17.19 -21.44 -12.05
C PHE A 59 -17.35 -20.50 -10.85
N ILE A 60 -17.35 -21.06 -9.64
CA ILE A 60 -17.42 -20.31 -8.37
C ILE A 60 -16.02 -19.91 -7.93
N ARG A 61 -15.82 -18.65 -7.54
CA ARG A 61 -14.54 -18.16 -7.02
C ARG A 61 -14.75 -17.35 -5.76
N PHE A 62 -13.70 -17.25 -4.94
CA PHE A 62 -13.71 -16.57 -3.66
C PHE A 62 -12.69 -15.43 -3.67
N GLY A 63 -13.15 -14.23 -3.35
CA GLY A 63 -12.34 -13.01 -3.29
C GLY A 63 -12.33 -12.40 -1.89
N SER A 64 -11.29 -11.64 -1.58
CA SER A 64 -11.15 -10.85 -0.36
C SER A 64 -11.10 -9.38 -0.74
N LEU A 65 -11.78 -8.52 0.01
CA LEU A 65 -11.57 -7.07 -0.11
C LEU A 65 -10.35 -6.58 0.66
N ASP A 66 -9.75 -7.42 1.52
CA ASP A 66 -8.55 -7.10 2.31
C ASP A 66 -8.68 -5.81 3.12
N ALA A 67 -9.80 -5.69 3.83
CA ALA A 67 -10.13 -4.51 4.63
C ALA A 67 -9.23 -4.27 5.84
N ASP A 68 -8.24 -5.10 6.10
CA ASP A 68 -7.29 -4.93 7.21
C ASP A 68 -6.25 -3.83 6.96
N LYS A 69 -5.97 -3.51 5.69
CA LYS A 69 -4.99 -2.49 5.28
C LYS A 69 -5.46 -1.70 4.07
N ILE A 70 -5.27 -0.37 4.13
CA ILE A 70 -5.84 0.55 3.13
C ILE A 70 -5.27 0.35 1.72
N GLY A 71 -4.00 0.00 1.60
CA GLY A 71 -3.34 -0.27 0.31
C GLY A 71 -3.98 -1.44 -0.44
N PRO A 72 -4.01 -2.66 0.14
CA PRO A 72 -4.76 -3.79 -0.39
C PRO A 72 -6.24 -3.50 -0.59
N LEU A 73 -6.90 -2.84 0.36
CA LEU A 73 -8.33 -2.52 0.29
C LEU A 73 -8.70 -1.71 -0.94
N ILE A 74 -7.87 -0.78 -1.40
CA ILE A 74 -8.15 -0.08 -2.66
C ILE A 74 -7.60 -0.80 -3.89
N SER A 75 -6.40 -1.36 -3.82
CA SER A 75 -5.69 -1.86 -5.00
C SER A 75 -6.27 -3.16 -5.56
N ARG A 76 -6.54 -4.16 -4.70
CA ARG A 76 -6.97 -5.49 -5.15
C ARG A 76 -8.38 -5.49 -5.73
N PRO A 77 -9.41 -4.88 -5.10
CA PRO A 77 -10.74 -4.81 -5.70
C PRO A 77 -10.75 -4.01 -7.00
N SER A 78 -9.98 -2.92 -7.06
CA SER A 78 -9.84 -2.11 -8.29
C SER A 78 -9.25 -2.94 -9.44
N LEU A 79 -8.10 -3.58 -9.23
CA LEU A 79 -7.45 -4.36 -10.27
C LEU A 79 -8.26 -5.58 -10.67
N TYR A 80 -8.95 -6.23 -9.73
CA TYR A 80 -9.88 -7.30 -10.05
C TYR A 80 -10.96 -6.85 -11.05
N LEU A 81 -11.58 -5.67 -10.83
CA LEU A 81 -12.59 -5.14 -11.75
C LEU A 81 -11.98 -4.75 -13.11
N LEU A 82 -10.80 -4.14 -13.11
CA LEU A 82 -10.10 -3.75 -14.33
C LEU A 82 -9.73 -4.98 -15.16
N GLU A 83 -9.13 -5.99 -14.54
CA GLU A 83 -8.76 -7.22 -15.22
C GLU A 83 -9.98 -8.02 -15.70
N LYS A 84 -11.12 -7.91 -15.00
CA LYS A 84 -12.42 -8.43 -15.49
C LYS A 84 -12.86 -7.74 -16.76
N ASP A 85 -12.86 -6.41 -16.77
CA ASP A 85 -13.30 -5.60 -17.93
C ASP A 85 -12.35 -5.79 -19.13
N HIS A 86 -11.07 -6.11 -18.89
CA HIS A 86 -10.07 -6.41 -19.92
C HIS A 86 -9.92 -7.90 -20.26
N HIS A 87 -10.84 -8.77 -19.81
CA HIS A 87 -10.81 -10.21 -20.09
C HIS A 87 -9.55 -10.98 -19.63
N ILE A 88 -8.76 -10.39 -18.72
CA ILE A 88 -7.61 -11.04 -18.08
C ILE A 88 -8.08 -12.02 -17.01
N GLN A 89 -9.12 -11.64 -16.26
CA GLN A 89 -9.80 -12.53 -15.33
C GLN A 89 -10.79 -13.43 -16.09
N PRO A 90 -10.98 -14.69 -15.64
CA PRO A 90 -12.02 -15.57 -16.15
C PRO A 90 -13.39 -14.88 -16.20
N GLN A 91 -14.09 -15.05 -17.32
CA GLN A 91 -15.43 -14.53 -17.52
C GLN A 91 -16.49 -15.55 -17.08
N ASN A 92 -17.74 -15.11 -16.92
CA ASN A 92 -18.87 -15.97 -16.54
C ASN A 92 -18.70 -16.74 -15.23
N THR A 93 -18.12 -16.11 -14.22
CA THR A 93 -17.93 -16.71 -12.88
C THR A 93 -18.99 -16.22 -11.89
N LEU A 94 -19.19 -16.98 -10.82
CA LEU A 94 -19.86 -16.55 -9.60
C LEU A 94 -18.80 -16.20 -8.57
N ASP A 95 -18.64 -14.91 -8.29
CA ASP A 95 -17.56 -14.41 -7.44
C ASP A 95 -18.11 -14.04 -6.06
N ILE A 96 -17.66 -14.77 -5.03
CA ILE A 96 -18.12 -14.64 -3.65
C ILE A 96 -17.04 -13.89 -2.86
N PHE A 97 -17.37 -12.70 -2.38
CA PHE A 97 -16.46 -11.86 -1.61
C PHE A 97 -16.75 -11.90 -0.11
N TRP A 98 -15.70 -11.60 0.66
CA TRP A 98 -15.80 -11.18 2.05
C TRP A 98 -14.94 -9.95 2.31
N ASP A 99 -15.16 -9.31 3.45
CA ASP A 99 -14.46 -8.07 3.80
C ASP A 99 -12.94 -8.23 3.95
N GLY A 100 -12.44 -9.41 4.30
CA GLY A 100 -10.98 -9.65 4.33
C GLY A 100 -10.26 -9.09 5.55
N TYR A 101 -10.94 -8.89 6.67
CA TYR A 101 -10.30 -8.42 7.90
C TYR A 101 -9.49 -9.52 8.60
N GLY A 102 -8.42 -9.11 9.28
CA GLY A 102 -7.56 -10.00 10.07
C GLY A 102 -8.25 -10.59 11.31
N LYS A 103 -7.49 -11.30 12.16
CA LYS A 103 -8.03 -12.00 13.35
C LYS A 103 -8.82 -11.12 14.32
N ASN A 104 -8.56 -9.82 14.33
CA ASN A 104 -9.19 -8.84 15.23
C ASN A 104 -10.42 -8.16 14.61
N SER A 105 -10.87 -8.60 13.43
CA SER A 105 -11.95 -7.94 12.68
C SER A 105 -11.73 -6.45 12.44
N HIS A 106 -10.46 -6.03 12.39
CA HIS A 106 -10.08 -4.65 12.13
C HIS A 106 -10.36 -4.29 10.67
N VAL A 107 -11.09 -3.20 10.48
CA VAL A 107 -11.29 -2.54 9.19
C VAL A 107 -10.49 -1.24 9.22
N CYS A 108 -9.59 -1.05 8.25
CA CYS A 108 -8.67 0.07 8.21
C CYS A 108 -9.33 1.40 7.79
N ASN A 109 -10.41 1.32 7.01
CA ASN A 109 -11.21 2.46 6.58
C ASN A 109 -12.64 2.01 6.20
N GLY A 110 -13.62 2.30 7.05
CA GLY A 110 -15.02 1.96 6.85
C GLY A 110 -15.68 2.67 5.67
N GLN A 111 -15.30 3.91 5.38
CA GLN A 111 -15.82 4.63 4.20
C GLN A 111 -15.43 3.92 2.90
N LEU A 112 -14.16 3.57 2.72
CA LEU A 112 -13.69 2.89 1.51
C LEU A 112 -14.36 1.52 1.34
N LEU A 113 -14.51 0.76 2.44
CA LEU A 113 -15.24 -0.51 2.44
C LEU A 113 -16.71 -0.33 2.01
N LYS A 114 -17.39 0.71 2.52
CA LYS A 114 -18.76 1.08 2.12
C LYS A 114 -18.85 1.38 0.62
N MET A 115 -17.88 2.14 0.08
CA MET A 115 -17.82 2.45 -1.35
C MET A 115 -17.63 1.19 -2.20
N TRP A 116 -16.82 0.23 -1.77
CA TRP A 116 -16.66 -1.04 -2.47
C TRP A 116 -17.91 -1.90 -2.45
N LYS A 117 -18.55 -2.05 -1.28
CA LYS A 117 -19.81 -2.78 -1.16
C LYS A 117 -20.88 -2.20 -2.08
N ARG A 118 -20.99 -0.87 -2.16
CA ARG A 118 -21.89 -0.18 -3.09
C ARG A 118 -21.65 -0.59 -4.55
N ILE A 119 -20.40 -0.73 -4.99
CA ILE A 119 -20.08 -1.16 -6.37
C ILE A 119 -20.36 -2.64 -6.55
N PHE A 120 -19.82 -3.50 -5.68
CA PHE A 120 -19.84 -4.95 -5.86
C PHE A 120 -21.26 -5.53 -5.73
N LEU A 121 -22.10 -4.98 -4.86
CA LEU A 121 -23.49 -5.42 -4.70
C LEU A 121 -24.37 -5.12 -5.92
N THR A 122 -23.96 -4.18 -6.77
CA THR A 122 -24.67 -3.89 -8.04
C THR A 122 -24.22 -4.78 -9.20
N ARG A 123 -23.16 -5.58 -9.03
CA ARG A 123 -22.60 -6.42 -10.08
C ARG A 123 -23.32 -7.76 -10.13
N LYS A 124 -23.74 -8.15 -11.34
CA LYS A 124 -24.33 -9.48 -11.59
C LYS A 124 -23.30 -10.56 -11.23
N ARG A 125 -23.75 -11.63 -10.57
CA ARG A 125 -22.92 -12.77 -10.14
C ARG A 125 -21.77 -12.40 -9.18
N VAL A 126 -21.90 -11.29 -8.45
CA VAL A 126 -21.06 -10.98 -7.29
C VAL A 126 -21.92 -11.07 -6.04
N VAL A 127 -21.46 -11.82 -5.04
CA VAL A 127 -22.20 -12.05 -3.78
C VAL A 127 -21.28 -11.82 -2.60
N PHE A 128 -21.76 -11.19 -1.53
CA PHE A 128 -21.04 -11.15 -0.26
C PHE A 128 -21.51 -12.28 0.65
N TRP A 129 -20.57 -13.16 1.05
CA TRP A 129 -20.86 -14.23 2.00
C TRP A 129 -19.68 -14.45 2.94
N ASP A 130 -19.53 -13.52 3.87
CA ASP A 130 -18.39 -13.42 4.78
C ASP A 130 -18.00 -14.74 5.44
N SER A 131 -18.97 -15.43 6.05
CA SER A 131 -18.72 -16.67 6.79
C SER A 131 -18.14 -17.79 5.91
N ILE A 132 -18.62 -17.93 4.67
CA ILE A 132 -18.16 -19.00 3.77
C ILE A 132 -16.83 -18.63 3.13
N ALA A 133 -16.73 -17.43 2.54
CA ALA A 133 -15.51 -16.99 1.88
C ALA A 133 -14.34 -16.93 2.89
N LYS A 134 -14.54 -16.39 4.10
CA LYS A 134 -13.52 -16.42 5.16
C LYS A 134 -13.03 -17.83 5.47
N LYS A 135 -13.96 -18.77 5.71
CA LYS A 135 -13.63 -20.17 6.00
C LYS A 135 -12.88 -20.84 4.85
N PHE A 136 -13.24 -20.53 3.62
CA PHE A 136 -12.54 -21.01 2.43
C PHE A 136 -11.09 -20.49 2.38
N TYR A 137 -10.88 -19.19 2.62
CA TYR A 137 -9.53 -18.61 2.71
C TYR A 137 -8.72 -19.21 3.87
N GLU A 138 -9.32 -19.39 5.05
CA GLU A 138 -8.67 -20.02 6.20
C GLU A 138 -8.26 -21.47 5.91
N PHE A 139 -9.12 -22.23 5.22
CA PHE A 139 -8.83 -23.60 4.77
C PHE A 139 -7.68 -23.61 3.75
N CYS A 140 -7.76 -22.82 2.68
CA CYS A 140 -6.73 -22.78 1.66
C CYS A 140 -5.38 -22.35 2.24
N GLY A 141 -5.37 -21.31 3.08
CA GLY A 141 -4.15 -20.84 3.75
C GLY A 141 -3.56 -21.87 4.72
N ARG A 142 -4.40 -22.63 5.45
CA ARG A 142 -3.94 -23.64 6.42
C ARG A 142 -3.21 -24.82 5.76
N PHE A 143 -3.59 -25.15 4.54
CA PHE A 143 -3.05 -26.25 3.75
C PHE A 143 -2.20 -25.80 2.55
N SER A 144 -1.89 -24.51 2.46
CA SER A 144 -1.12 -23.91 1.36
C SER A 144 -1.69 -24.24 -0.03
N ILE A 145 -3.01 -24.38 -0.13
CA ILE A 145 -3.70 -24.68 -1.39
C ILE A 145 -3.76 -23.41 -2.23
N LYS A 146 -3.11 -23.43 -3.38
CA LYS A 146 -3.31 -22.46 -4.45
C LYS A 146 -4.30 -23.04 -5.45
N THR A 147 -5.35 -22.29 -5.78
CA THR A 147 -6.43 -22.77 -6.63
C THR A 147 -7.02 -21.63 -7.45
N GLU A 148 -7.48 -21.94 -8.65
CA GLU A 148 -8.19 -21.02 -9.55
C GLU A 148 -9.53 -20.52 -8.98
N HIS A 149 -10.04 -21.20 -7.96
CA HIS A 149 -11.20 -20.77 -7.19
C HIS A 149 -10.87 -19.64 -6.20
N MET A 150 -9.60 -19.24 -6.05
CA MET A 150 -9.23 -18.02 -5.33
C MET A 150 -9.03 -16.90 -6.34
N ILE A 151 -9.67 -15.76 -6.09
CA ILE A 151 -9.46 -14.56 -6.90
C ILE A 151 -8.12 -13.94 -6.48
N THR A 152 -7.21 -13.88 -7.43
CA THR A 152 -5.92 -13.20 -7.32
C THR A 152 -5.78 -12.25 -8.48
N THR A 153 -5.23 -11.07 -8.25
CA THR A 153 -4.87 -10.11 -9.30
C THR A 153 -3.47 -10.40 -9.83
N THR A 154 -3.19 -9.89 -11.03
CA THR A 154 -1.86 -9.91 -11.63
C THR A 154 -0.85 -9.32 -10.65
N ARG A 155 0.27 -10.04 -10.43
CA ARG A 155 1.38 -9.61 -9.57
C ARG A 155 0.93 -9.08 -8.19
N GLU A 156 -0.06 -9.74 -7.60
CA GLU A 156 -0.57 -9.48 -6.23
C GLU A 156 -1.07 -8.06 -5.95
N GLY A 157 -1.48 -7.31 -6.99
CA GLY A 157 -2.00 -5.95 -6.87
C GLY A 157 -1.10 -4.87 -7.49
N ARG A 158 -0.07 -5.27 -8.25
CA ARG A 158 0.74 -4.37 -9.09
C ARG A 158 0.10 -4.23 -10.47
N ASP A 159 -0.11 -2.99 -10.93
CA ASP A 159 -0.71 -2.71 -12.25
C ASP A 159 0.34 -2.75 -13.36
N VAL A 160 1.03 -3.87 -13.49
CA VAL A 160 2.11 -4.03 -14.49
C VAL A 160 1.62 -3.84 -15.93
N LEU A 161 0.31 -3.97 -16.17
CA LEU A 161 -0.34 -3.75 -17.47
C LEU A 161 -0.79 -2.30 -17.71
N GLY A 162 -0.69 -1.43 -16.68
CA GLY A 162 -1.05 -0.02 -16.75
C GLY A 162 -2.54 0.23 -17.00
N LEU A 163 -3.42 -0.64 -16.49
CA LEU A 163 -4.87 -0.59 -16.66
C LEU A 163 -5.51 0.61 -15.93
N VAL A 164 -4.97 1.01 -14.78
CA VAL A 164 -5.57 2.07 -13.96
C VAL A 164 -5.64 3.37 -14.76
N GLU A 165 -4.56 3.80 -15.40
CA GLU A 165 -4.58 5.05 -16.16
C GLU A 165 -5.52 5.02 -17.37
N LYS A 166 -5.63 3.87 -18.04
CA LYS A 166 -6.45 3.68 -19.26
C LYS A 166 -7.95 3.55 -19.00
N SER A 167 -8.35 3.32 -17.75
CA SER A 167 -9.72 2.97 -17.38
C SER A 167 -10.53 4.14 -16.82
N LYS A 168 -11.84 3.97 -16.66
CA LYS A 168 -12.66 4.93 -15.90
C LYS A 168 -12.56 4.65 -14.40
N LEU A 169 -12.64 5.69 -13.58
CA LEU A 169 -12.71 5.54 -12.12
C LEU A 169 -14.01 4.82 -11.72
N TYR A 170 -13.91 3.70 -11.00
CA TYR A 170 -15.07 3.01 -10.43
C TYR A 170 -15.57 3.68 -9.15
N LEU A 171 -14.64 4.03 -8.25
CA LEU A 171 -14.96 4.66 -6.98
C LEU A 171 -15.43 6.10 -7.21
N LYS A 172 -16.65 6.39 -6.81
CA LYS A 172 -17.26 7.71 -6.85
C LYS A 172 -17.92 8.00 -5.51
N PHE A 173 -17.80 9.25 -5.06
CA PHE A 173 -18.52 9.74 -3.89
C PHE A 173 -19.99 10.00 -4.23
N THR A 174 -20.89 9.80 -3.27
CA THR A 174 -22.26 10.29 -3.36
C THR A 174 -22.31 11.79 -3.14
N GLU A 175 -23.40 12.45 -3.54
CA GLU A 175 -23.59 13.89 -3.29
C GLU A 175 -23.57 14.22 -1.80
N GLU A 176 -24.13 13.34 -0.97
CA GLU A 176 -24.07 13.42 0.49
C GLU A 176 -22.62 13.33 1.01
N GLU A 177 -21.84 12.34 0.55
CA GLU A 177 -20.42 12.18 0.92
C GLU A 177 -19.61 13.42 0.53
N VAL A 178 -19.88 14.00 -0.66
CA VAL A 178 -19.25 15.26 -1.10
C VAL A 178 -19.65 16.44 -0.23
N SER A 179 -20.93 16.54 0.14
CA SER A 179 -21.46 17.63 0.97
C SER A 179 -20.84 17.62 2.36
N ILE A 180 -20.81 16.44 3.01
CA ILE A 180 -20.18 16.25 4.32
C ILE A 180 -18.70 16.60 4.24
N ALA A 181 -17.97 16.06 3.27
CA ALA A 181 -16.54 16.32 3.14
C ALA A 181 -16.23 17.81 2.97
N LYS A 182 -17.00 18.53 2.13
CA LYS A 182 -16.85 19.98 1.96
C LYS A 182 -17.15 20.76 3.24
N SER A 183 -18.17 20.37 3.99
CA SER A 183 -18.49 21.00 5.27
C SER A 183 -17.37 20.81 6.29
N GLU A 184 -16.79 19.61 6.39
CA GLU A 184 -15.65 19.37 7.27
C GLU A 184 -14.38 20.13 6.82
N MET A 185 -14.15 20.25 5.51
CA MET A 185 -13.04 21.05 4.97
C MET A 185 -13.12 22.53 5.33
N GLN A 186 -14.33 23.11 5.34
CA GLN A 186 -14.53 24.50 5.78
C GLN A 186 -14.11 24.72 7.24
N LYS A 187 -14.28 23.72 8.11
CA LYS A 187 -13.82 23.79 9.52
C LYS A 187 -12.29 23.85 9.64
N MET A 188 -11.57 23.43 8.59
CA MET A 188 -10.11 23.54 8.49
C MET A 188 -9.67 24.84 7.80
N GLY A 189 -10.60 25.72 7.43
CA GLY A 189 -10.31 26.95 6.70
C GLY A 189 -10.11 26.76 5.19
N ILE A 190 -10.48 25.59 4.63
CA ILE A 190 -10.37 25.30 3.20
C ILE A 190 -11.72 25.54 2.52
N ASN A 191 -11.77 26.52 1.62
CA ASN A 191 -12.96 26.86 0.84
C ASN A 191 -13.13 25.94 -0.36
N ARG A 192 -14.30 26.05 -1.01
CA ARG A 192 -14.71 25.16 -2.11
C ARG A 192 -13.77 25.16 -3.32
N ASN A 193 -13.11 26.28 -3.59
CA ASN A 193 -12.23 26.47 -4.76
C ASN A 193 -10.75 26.42 -4.39
N ASP A 194 -10.44 26.24 -3.11
CA ASP A 194 -9.07 26.24 -2.64
C ASP A 194 -8.39 24.93 -3.07
N SER A 195 -7.19 25.07 -3.62
CA SER A 195 -6.37 23.93 -3.98
C SER A 195 -5.56 23.51 -2.76
N TYR A 196 -5.30 22.21 -2.63
CA TYR A 196 -4.49 21.69 -1.54
C TYR A 196 -3.59 20.55 -1.97
N VAL A 197 -2.44 20.46 -1.33
CA VAL A 197 -1.48 19.36 -1.46
C VAL A 197 -1.62 18.48 -0.22
N CYS A 198 -1.67 17.17 -0.43
CA CYS A 198 -1.57 16.22 0.67
C CYS A 198 -0.10 15.93 0.95
N MET A 199 0.26 15.79 2.22
CA MET A 199 1.60 15.44 2.66
C MET A 199 1.54 14.28 3.63
N LEU A 200 2.42 13.29 3.53
CA LEU A 200 2.39 12.11 4.38
C LEU A 200 3.81 11.64 4.70
N ASN A 201 4.23 11.86 5.95
CA ASN A 201 5.44 11.24 6.47
C ASN A 201 5.10 9.97 7.27
N ARG A 202 5.90 8.92 7.08
CA ARG A 202 5.70 7.66 7.78
C ARG A 202 6.33 7.72 9.17
N SER A 203 5.56 7.34 10.19
CA SER A 203 6.04 7.17 11.56
C SER A 203 5.65 5.80 12.12
N GLN A 204 6.29 5.43 13.22
CA GLN A 204 6.04 4.16 13.91
C GLN A 204 4.69 4.12 14.64
N SER A 205 4.15 5.30 14.97
CA SER A 205 3.01 5.49 15.86
C SER A 205 1.76 4.75 15.42
N TYR A 206 1.45 4.75 14.13
CA TYR A 206 0.28 4.01 13.61
C TYR A 206 0.36 2.52 13.95
N LEU A 207 1.46 1.85 13.61
CA LEU A 207 1.59 0.41 13.79
C LEU A 207 1.61 0.02 15.29
N SER A 208 2.33 0.79 16.10
CA SER A 208 2.43 0.54 17.54
C SER A 208 1.09 0.70 18.26
N ASN A 209 0.27 1.68 17.86
CA ASN A 209 -1.03 1.95 18.50
C ASN A 209 -2.15 1.06 17.94
N THR A 210 -2.19 0.80 16.63
CA THR A 210 -3.25 -0.03 16.01
C THR A 210 -3.06 -1.52 16.29
N PHE A 211 -1.83 -1.98 16.46
CA PHE A 211 -1.51 -3.39 16.70
C PHE A 211 -0.60 -3.55 17.92
N PRO A 212 -1.12 -3.29 19.14
CA PRO A 212 -0.33 -3.38 20.36
C PRO A 212 0.15 -4.81 20.62
N GLY A 213 1.32 -4.95 21.25
CA GLY A 213 1.91 -6.24 21.60
C GLY A 213 2.73 -6.91 20.48
N ARG A 214 2.97 -6.21 19.36
CA ARG A 214 3.91 -6.64 18.31
C ARG A 214 5.05 -5.63 18.20
N ASN A 215 6.30 -6.12 18.14
CA ASN A 215 7.44 -5.27 17.78
C ASN A 215 7.40 -4.99 16.27
N TRP A 216 7.47 -3.72 15.90
CA TRP A 216 7.43 -3.23 14.53
C TRP A 216 8.72 -2.51 14.10
N ASP A 217 9.77 -2.52 14.92
CA ASP A 217 11.06 -1.83 14.70
C ASP A 217 11.78 -2.34 13.45
N TYR A 218 11.51 -3.59 13.07
CA TYR A 218 11.96 -4.17 11.79
C TYR A 218 11.42 -3.41 10.56
N GLN A 219 10.51 -2.46 10.72
CA GLN A 219 9.98 -1.60 9.65
C GLN A 219 10.44 -0.13 9.76
N ALA A 220 11.24 0.20 10.77
CA ALA A 220 11.58 1.59 11.13
C ALA A 220 12.42 2.30 10.06
N PHE A 221 13.17 1.54 9.26
CA PHE A 221 14.00 2.05 8.15
C PHE A 221 13.24 2.92 7.12
N ARG A 222 11.90 2.78 7.07
CA ARG A 222 11.01 3.54 6.19
C ARG A 222 10.45 4.82 6.81
N ASN A 223 10.59 4.99 8.11
CA ASN A 223 10.09 6.17 8.79
C ASN A 223 10.89 7.39 8.34
N CYS A 224 10.23 8.54 8.29
CA CYS A 224 10.81 9.79 7.81
C CYS A 224 10.34 10.94 8.70
N ALA A 225 11.28 11.82 9.07
CA ALA A 225 11.02 13.00 9.87
C ALA A 225 10.14 14.00 9.09
N ILE A 226 9.20 14.67 9.77
CA ILE A 226 8.27 15.61 9.12
C ILE A 226 8.98 16.92 8.74
N GLU A 227 10.03 17.26 9.48
CA GLU A 227 10.87 18.44 9.31
C GLU A 227 11.45 18.53 7.90
N GLY A 228 11.82 17.39 7.31
CA GLY A 228 12.34 17.33 5.93
C GLY A 228 11.33 17.77 4.86
N TYR A 229 10.03 17.73 5.17
CA TYR A 229 8.97 18.11 4.24
C TYR A 229 8.54 19.57 4.40
N MET A 230 8.87 20.19 5.54
CA MET A 230 8.36 21.53 5.89
C MET A 230 8.75 22.61 4.89
N PRO A 231 9.98 22.66 4.35
CA PRO A 231 10.30 23.65 3.32
C PRO A 231 9.36 23.54 2.11
N ALA A 232 9.15 22.33 1.60
CA ALA A 232 8.24 22.10 0.48
C ALA A 232 6.80 22.48 0.81
N ALA A 233 6.33 22.22 2.05
CA ALA A 233 5.01 22.63 2.50
C ALA A 233 4.85 24.17 2.49
N GLU A 234 5.80 24.89 3.07
CA GLU A 234 5.79 26.37 3.11
C GLU A 234 5.84 26.96 1.70
N GLU A 235 6.61 26.37 0.78
CA GLU A 235 6.64 26.83 -0.61
C GLU A 235 5.31 26.61 -1.34
N MET A 236 4.64 25.48 -1.12
CA MET A 236 3.32 25.25 -1.70
C MET A 236 2.27 26.24 -1.20
N THR A 237 2.34 26.65 0.08
CA THR A 237 1.47 27.73 0.60
C THR A 237 1.68 29.07 -0.09
N LYS A 238 2.94 29.46 -0.35
CA LYS A 238 3.24 30.69 -1.13
C LYS A 238 2.69 30.64 -2.55
N ARG A 239 2.46 29.45 -3.09
CA ARG A 239 1.87 29.21 -4.42
C ARG A 239 0.34 29.14 -4.40
N GLY A 240 -0.29 29.43 -3.25
CA GLY A 240 -1.75 29.46 -3.08
C GLY A 240 -2.38 28.10 -2.82
N HIS A 241 -1.61 27.14 -2.29
CA HIS A 241 -2.12 25.83 -1.91
C HIS A 241 -2.12 25.66 -0.39
N HIS A 242 -3.23 25.19 0.18
CA HIS A 242 -3.16 24.62 1.52
C HIS A 242 -2.31 23.35 1.51
N VAL A 243 -1.68 23.02 2.63
CA VAL A 243 -0.95 21.76 2.79
C VAL A 243 -1.55 20.98 3.95
N ILE A 244 -2.03 19.76 3.66
CA ILE A 244 -2.69 18.91 4.65
C ILE A 244 -1.80 17.71 4.95
N ARG A 245 -1.31 17.61 6.18
CA ARG A 245 -0.60 16.42 6.64
C ARG A 245 -1.59 15.30 6.91
N MET A 246 -1.59 14.31 6.03
CA MET A 246 -2.42 13.11 6.11
C MET A 246 -1.87 12.11 7.13
N GLY A 247 -2.74 11.19 7.54
CA GLY A 247 -2.44 10.13 8.52
C GLY A 247 -3.60 9.96 9.50
N SER A 248 -3.64 8.84 10.24
CA SER A 248 -4.65 8.63 11.29
C SER A 248 -4.07 8.71 12.70
N ILE A 249 -2.82 8.28 12.88
CA ILE A 249 -2.07 8.35 14.14
C ILE A 249 -0.65 8.78 13.79
N VAL A 250 -0.32 10.03 14.11
CA VAL A 250 0.99 10.64 13.87
C VAL A 250 1.76 10.72 15.19
N GLY A 251 3.07 10.44 15.14
CA GLY A 251 3.94 10.48 16.33
C GLY A 251 4.49 11.86 16.64
N ASP A 252 4.94 12.54 15.60
CA ASP A 252 5.63 13.83 15.73
C ASP A 252 4.65 14.97 15.45
N LEU A 253 4.86 16.13 16.07
CA LEU A 253 4.05 17.33 15.86
C LEU A 253 4.66 18.17 14.72
N MET A 254 3.81 18.80 13.90
CA MET A 254 4.29 19.85 13.00
C MET A 254 4.54 21.14 13.78
N ASN A 255 5.78 21.64 13.73
CA ASN A 255 6.14 22.92 14.28
C ASN A 255 6.09 24.00 13.19
N THR A 256 4.92 24.60 12.98
CA THR A 256 4.74 25.74 12.06
C THR A 256 3.67 26.68 12.59
N ASN A 257 3.85 27.98 12.33
CA ASN A 257 2.86 29.02 12.60
C ASN A 257 2.02 29.37 11.36
N ASN A 258 2.26 28.71 10.22
CA ASN A 258 1.53 28.93 8.99
C ASN A 258 0.13 28.27 9.08
N PRO A 259 -0.96 29.05 9.07
CA PRO A 259 -2.32 28.52 9.22
C PRO A 259 -2.78 27.69 8.01
N GLU A 260 -2.13 27.82 6.85
CA GLU A 260 -2.44 27.07 5.64
C GLU A 260 -1.83 25.66 5.66
N ILE A 261 -0.95 25.38 6.62
CA ILE A 261 -0.40 24.04 6.90
C ILE A 261 -1.20 23.38 8.03
N ILE A 262 -1.92 22.31 7.70
CA ILE A 262 -2.95 21.72 8.54
C ILE A 262 -2.52 20.34 9.01
N ASP A 263 -2.33 20.17 10.33
CA ASP A 263 -2.16 18.85 10.95
C ASP A 263 -3.52 18.18 11.16
N TYR A 264 -4.01 17.54 10.11
CA TYR A 264 -5.37 16.99 10.01
C TYR A 264 -5.67 15.93 11.07
N ALA A 265 -4.70 15.04 11.34
CA ALA A 265 -4.86 14.00 12.36
C ALA A 265 -4.76 14.58 13.78
N HIS A 266 -3.72 15.38 14.05
CA HIS A 266 -3.45 15.88 15.39
C HIS A 266 -4.51 16.88 15.88
N LYS A 267 -5.03 17.74 14.99
CA LYS A 267 -6.07 18.74 15.32
C LYS A 267 -7.48 18.14 15.41
N GLY A 268 -7.65 16.83 15.27
CA GLY A 268 -8.93 16.15 15.45
C GLY A 268 -9.91 16.29 14.27
N TYR A 269 -9.43 16.75 13.10
CA TYR A 269 -10.26 16.84 11.89
C TYR A 269 -10.48 15.48 11.22
N ARG A 270 -9.74 14.45 11.63
CA ARG A 270 -9.69 13.16 10.94
C ARG A 270 -11.01 12.40 10.97
N THR A 271 -11.51 12.07 9.77
CA THR A 271 -12.62 11.13 9.57
C THR A 271 -12.27 10.11 8.49
N GLU A 272 -12.86 8.91 8.55
CA GLU A 272 -12.62 7.90 7.51
C GLU A 272 -13.04 8.39 6.11
N LEU A 273 -14.05 9.27 6.03
CA LEU A 273 -14.47 9.90 4.80
C LEU A 273 -13.40 10.86 4.26
N LEU A 274 -12.88 11.75 5.11
CA LEU A 274 -11.87 12.71 4.69
C LEU A 274 -10.54 12.06 4.31
N ASP A 275 -10.16 10.94 4.93
CA ASP A 275 -8.97 10.17 4.52
C ASP A 275 -9.03 9.82 3.02
N ILE A 276 -10.21 9.44 2.53
CA ILE A 276 -10.42 9.07 1.12
C ILE A 276 -10.68 10.32 0.28
N TYR A 277 -11.51 11.25 0.76
CA TYR A 277 -11.91 12.44 0.00
C TYR A 277 -10.74 13.37 -0.29
N LEU A 278 -9.92 13.69 0.71
CA LEU A 278 -8.76 14.57 0.55
C LEU A 278 -7.73 13.91 -0.38
N SER A 279 -7.41 12.64 -0.15
CA SER A 279 -6.51 11.88 -1.02
C SER A 279 -7.00 11.80 -2.47
N ALA A 280 -8.32 11.65 -2.69
CA ALA A 280 -8.91 11.54 -4.02
C ALA A 280 -9.02 12.86 -4.79
N ASN A 281 -8.98 14.00 -4.10
CA ASN A 281 -9.25 15.32 -4.69
C ASN A 281 -8.09 16.33 -4.53
N CYS A 282 -6.97 15.92 -3.93
CA CYS A 282 -5.77 16.76 -3.83
C CYS A 282 -5.21 17.17 -5.20
N TYR A 283 -4.45 18.26 -5.21
CA TYR A 283 -3.69 18.71 -6.37
C TYR A 283 -2.59 17.68 -6.72
N PHE A 284 -1.82 17.27 -5.72
CA PHE A 284 -0.97 16.09 -5.70
C PHE A 284 -0.65 15.69 -4.24
N ILE A 285 0.02 14.55 -4.06
CA ILE A 285 0.51 14.10 -2.75
C ILE A 285 2.05 14.08 -2.68
N ILE A 286 2.61 14.43 -1.52
CA ILE A 286 4.02 14.23 -1.17
C ILE A 286 4.08 13.12 -0.11
N THR A 287 4.79 12.02 -0.34
CA THR A 287 4.74 10.82 0.53
C THR A 287 6.02 10.00 0.50
N CYS A 288 6.18 9.03 1.41
CA CYS A 288 7.34 8.13 1.51
C CYS A 288 7.01 6.64 1.55
N SER A 289 6.13 6.17 0.64
CA SER A 289 5.71 4.76 0.53
C SER A 289 4.84 4.27 1.72
N SER A 290 3.64 4.82 1.79
CA SER A 290 2.57 4.41 2.70
C SER A 290 1.44 3.68 1.99
N GLY A 291 0.56 3.01 2.76
CA GLY A 291 -0.63 2.39 2.20
C GLY A 291 -1.61 3.41 1.60
N LEU A 292 -1.66 4.63 2.12
CA LEU A 292 -2.55 5.69 1.65
C LEU A 292 -2.18 6.16 0.22
N ASP A 293 -0.94 5.95 -0.22
CA ASP A 293 -0.48 6.26 -1.58
C ASP A 293 -1.27 5.49 -2.65
N ALA A 294 -1.78 4.30 -2.30
CA ALA A 294 -2.67 3.57 -3.19
C ALA A 294 -3.99 4.32 -3.41
N VAL A 295 -4.47 5.09 -2.43
CA VAL A 295 -5.70 5.89 -2.60
C VAL A 295 -5.50 6.95 -3.67
N THR A 296 -4.45 7.76 -3.54
CA THR A 296 -4.15 8.82 -4.52
C THR A 296 -3.93 8.23 -5.91
N TRP A 297 -3.19 7.13 -6.02
CA TRP A 297 -2.98 6.41 -7.27
C TRP A 297 -4.31 5.94 -7.90
N PHE A 298 -5.15 5.16 -7.21
CA PHE A 298 -6.37 4.62 -7.82
C PHE A 298 -7.44 5.70 -8.09
N PHE A 299 -7.31 6.89 -7.50
CA PHE A 299 -8.04 8.11 -7.88
C PHE A 299 -7.31 8.98 -8.93
N LYS A 300 -6.20 8.49 -9.47
CA LYS A 300 -5.36 9.09 -10.52
C LYS A 300 -4.81 10.47 -10.17
N ARG A 301 -4.50 10.69 -8.89
CA ARG A 301 -3.85 11.90 -8.42
C ARG A 301 -2.34 11.80 -8.63
N PRO A 302 -1.67 12.90 -9.06
CA PRO A 302 -0.22 12.94 -9.16
C PRO A 302 0.43 12.72 -7.79
N GLY A 303 1.65 12.20 -7.79
CA GLY A 303 2.35 11.80 -6.56
C GLY A 303 3.85 12.04 -6.62
N VAL A 304 4.39 12.58 -5.54
CA VAL A 304 5.82 12.77 -5.30
C VAL A 304 6.21 11.82 -4.18
N LEU A 305 6.95 10.77 -4.53
CA LEU A 305 7.44 9.78 -3.57
C LEU A 305 8.87 10.16 -3.20
N VAL A 306 9.08 10.61 -1.97
CA VAL A 306 10.40 10.95 -1.42
C VAL A 306 10.80 9.92 -0.38
N ASN A 307 12.08 9.83 -0.05
CA ASN A 307 12.59 8.86 0.91
C ASN A 307 12.17 7.42 0.59
N PHE A 308 11.98 7.12 -0.70
CA PHE A 308 11.56 5.80 -1.13
C PHE A 308 12.70 4.82 -0.88
N VAL A 309 12.41 3.69 -0.24
CA VAL A 309 13.46 2.72 0.09
C VAL A 309 13.50 1.59 -0.92
N HIS A 310 12.41 0.84 -1.08
CA HIS A 310 12.44 -0.43 -1.81
C HIS A 310 12.52 -0.23 -3.32
N LEU A 311 13.70 0.12 -3.84
CA LEU A 311 13.94 0.59 -5.20
C LEU A 311 13.31 -0.29 -6.30
N GLU A 312 13.28 -1.61 -6.11
CA GLU A 312 12.68 -2.55 -7.08
C GLU A 312 11.15 -2.57 -7.07
N TYR A 313 10.52 -1.98 -6.06
CA TYR A 313 9.07 -1.90 -5.95
C TYR A 313 8.49 -0.57 -6.43
N ILE A 314 9.28 0.31 -7.06
CA ILE A 314 8.75 1.55 -7.67
C ILE A 314 7.59 1.19 -8.62
N ASN A 315 6.50 1.95 -8.55
CA ASN A 315 5.32 1.75 -9.40
C ASN A 315 5.57 2.34 -10.80
N SER A 316 6.30 1.59 -11.64
CA SER A 316 6.77 2.08 -12.93
C SER A 316 5.66 2.54 -13.88
N TRP A 317 4.44 2.02 -13.73
CA TRP A 317 3.31 2.29 -14.63
C TRP A 317 2.59 3.61 -14.33
N GLN A 318 3.03 4.42 -13.36
CA GLN A 318 2.40 5.70 -12.99
C GLN A 318 3.05 6.90 -13.69
N SER A 319 2.46 7.37 -14.79
CA SER A 319 2.98 8.48 -15.60
C SER A 319 3.00 9.84 -14.90
N ASN A 320 2.13 10.03 -13.89
CA ASN A 320 2.03 11.26 -13.11
C ASN A 320 2.74 11.15 -11.75
N HIS A 321 3.61 10.17 -11.56
CA HIS A 321 4.40 10.00 -10.33
C HIS A 321 5.88 10.28 -10.58
N ILE A 322 6.49 10.96 -9.61
CA ILE A 322 7.93 11.23 -9.58
C ILE A 322 8.48 10.68 -8.26
N THR A 323 9.52 9.86 -8.34
CA THR A 323 10.15 9.24 -7.17
C THR A 323 11.58 9.74 -6.97
N ILE A 324 11.96 10.00 -5.73
CA ILE A 324 13.35 10.05 -5.28
C ILE A 324 13.50 9.08 -4.11
N PHE A 325 14.67 8.47 -3.99
CA PHE A 325 14.90 7.36 -3.08
C PHE A 325 15.98 7.68 -2.05
N LYS A 326 15.93 6.99 -0.92
CA LYS A 326 17.02 7.02 0.07
C LYS A 326 18.27 6.43 -0.57
N ARG A 327 19.41 7.09 -0.40
CA ARG A 327 20.68 6.55 -0.90
C ARG A 327 21.17 5.44 0.01
N TYR A 328 21.80 4.43 -0.58
CA TYR A 328 22.30 3.26 0.11
C TYR A 328 23.79 3.46 0.40
N TRP A 329 24.15 3.76 1.64
CA TRP A 329 25.53 4.04 2.05
C TRP A 329 26.20 2.79 2.62
N LEU A 330 27.30 2.35 2.01
CA LEU A 330 28.12 1.25 2.52
C LEU A 330 29.09 1.77 3.57
N LYS A 331 28.79 1.49 4.84
CA LYS A 331 29.56 2.04 5.99
C LYS A 331 31.05 1.67 5.95
N LYS A 332 31.38 0.46 5.49
CA LYS A 332 32.77 -0.02 5.44
C LYS A 332 33.59 0.61 4.30
N GLU A 333 32.93 0.91 3.19
CA GLU A 333 33.57 1.39 1.96
C GLU A 333 33.50 2.90 1.82
N ASN A 334 32.72 3.57 2.68
CA ASN A 334 32.56 5.02 2.73
C ASN A 334 32.15 5.60 1.36
N ARG A 335 31.19 4.95 0.72
CA ARG A 335 30.60 5.33 -0.56
C ARG A 335 29.14 4.90 -0.66
N PHE A 336 28.42 5.48 -1.62
CA PHE A 336 27.09 5.00 -2.00
C PHE A 336 27.20 3.76 -2.90
N MET A 337 26.18 2.90 -2.83
CA MET A 337 25.97 1.80 -3.77
C MET A 337 25.48 2.34 -5.11
N SER A 338 25.95 1.78 -6.22
CA SER A 338 25.31 2.01 -7.51
C SER A 338 23.97 1.29 -7.60
N ILE A 339 23.12 1.67 -8.56
CA ILE A 339 21.83 1.02 -8.81
C ILE A 339 22.06 -0.47 -9.11
N GLN A 340 23.09 -0.80 -9.90
CA GLN A 340 23.42 -2.18 -10.21
C GLN A 340 23.72 -3.01 -8.95
N GLU A 341 24.54 -2.48 -8.03
CA GLU A 341 24.86 -3.16 -6.78
C GLU A 341 23.62 -3.38 -5.89
N ILE A 342 22.72 -2.39 -5.82
CA ILE A 342 21.47 -2.49 -5.04
C ILE A 342 20.61 -3.64 -5.58
N LEU A 343 20.57 -3.83 -6.90
CA LEU A 343 19.79 -4.90 -7.54
C LEU A 343 20.46 -6.26 -7.41
N GLU A 344 21.76 -6.37 -7.68
CA GLU A 344 22.50 -7.64 -7.65
C GLU A 344 22.56 -8.23 -6.25
N THR A 345 22.65 -7.39 -5.22
CA THR A 345 22.63 -7.82 -3.82
C THR A 345 21.22 -8.11 -3.30
N GLY A 346 20.18 -7.68 -4.02
CA GLY A 346 18.78 -7.77 -3.60
C GLY A 346 18.37 -6.76 -2.52
N ALA A 347 19.24 -5.78 -2.21
CA ALA A 347 18.98 -4.74 -1.21
C ALA A 347 17.77 -3.86 -1.57
N GLY A 348 17.45 -3.74 -2.86
CA GLY A 348 16.24 -3.07 -3.35
C GLY A 348 14.92 -3.73 -2.95
N ARG A 349 14.95 -4.99 -2.46
CA ARG A 349 13.78 -5.77 -2.01
C ARG A 349 13.73 -6.00 -0.50
N PHE A 350 14.68 -5.47 0.27
CA PHE A 350 14.73 -5.72 1.71
C PHE A 350 13.52 -5.16 2.44
N LEU A 351 12.80 -6.03 3.11
CA LEU A 351 11.56 -5.73 3.82
C LEU A 351 11.79 -5.51 5.31
N ARG A 352 13.03 -5.62 5.80
CA ARG A 352 13.33 -5.50 7.23
C ARG A 352 14.63 -4.75 7.52
N SER A 353 14.65 -4.00 8.63
CA SER A 353 15.83 -3.24 9.10
C SER A 353 17.07 -4.12 9.23
N GLU A 354 16.91 -5.34 9.77
CA GLU A 354 18.04 -6.24 10.03
C GLU A 354 18.78 -6.63 8.74
N GLN A 355 18.09 -6.68 7.59
CA GLN A 355 18.71 -7.03 6.31
C GLN A 355 19.71 -5.95 5.85
N TYR A 356 19.40 -4.67 6.09
CA TYR A 356 20.32 -3.57 5.79
C TYR A 356 21.49 -3.55 6.77
N GLU A 357 21.23 -3.78 8.06
CA GLU A 357 22.26 -3.83 9.11
C GLU A 357 23.26 -4.96 8.86
N ASP A 358 22.80 -6.15 8.53
CA ASP A 358 23.62 -7.33 8.23
C ASP A 358 24.55 -7.10 7.03
N MET A 359 24.11 -6.29 6.05
CA MET A 359 24.92 -5.89 4.90
C MET A 359 25.80 -4.66 5.16
N GLY A 360 25.69 -4.04 6.34
CA GLY A 360 26.41 -2.80 6.64
C GLY A 360 25.92 -1.58 5.84
N ILE A 361 24.68 -1.63 5.35
CA ILE A 361 24.02 -0.56 4.60
C ILE A 361 23.34 0.40 5.57
N GLU A 362 23.60 1.69 5.40
CA GLU A 362 22.85 2.78 6.02
C GLU A 362 22.00 3.47 4.96
N LEU A 363 20.71 3.69 5.24
CA LEU A 363 19.81 4.38 4.33
C LEU A 363 19.82 5.88 4.66
N ILE A 364 20.28 6.68 3.71
CA ILE A 364 20.39 8.14 3.86
C ILE A 364 19.14 8.79 3.27
N ASP A 365 18.41 9.52 4.12
CA ASP A 365 17.23 10.29 3.74
C ASP A 365 17.56 11.35 2.67
N ASN A 366 16.54 11.70 1.89
CA ASN A 366 16.61 12.86 1.01
C ASN A 366 16.64 14.13 1.85
N THR A 367 17.46 15.10 1.44
CA THR A 367 17.54 16.38 2.14
C THR A 367 16.27 17.20 1.91
N PRO A 368 15.96 18.19 2.77
CA PRO A 368 14.82 19.07 2.56
C PRO A 368 14.87 19.80 1.20
N GLU A 369 16.07 20.12 0.72
CA GLU A 369 16.28 20.73 -0.60
C GLU A 369 15.94 19.77 -1.74
N GLU A 370 16.33 18.50 -1.63
CA GLU A 370 15.97 17.49 -2.64
C GLU A 370 14.46 17.25 -2.70
N ILE A 371 13.81 17.22 -1.54
CA ILE A 371 12.34 17.11 -1.44
C ILE A 371 11.68 18.35 -2.07
N MET A 372 12.16 19.54 -1.75
CA MET A 372 11.69 20.79 -2.37
C MET A 372 11.84 20.76 -3.89
N ASP A 373 13.00 20.36 -4.40
CA ASP A 373 13.31 20.36 -5.83
C ASP A 373 12.36 19.46 -6.62
N VAL A 374 12.06 18.26 -6.11
CA VAL A 374 11.12 17.34 -6.79
C VAL A 374 9.66 17.79 -6.66
N VAL A 375 9.31 18.48 -5.58
CA VAL A 375 7.97 19.10 -5.41
C VAL A 375 7.79 20.25 -6.39
N ASP A 376 8.80 21.10 -6.56
CA ASP A 376 8.81 22.16 -7.57
C ASP A 376 8.73 21.59 -9.00
N GLU A 377 9.44 20.50 -9.28
CA GLU A 377 9.34 19.78 -10.54
C GLU A 377 7.90 19.30 -10.80
N MET A 378 7.26 18.68 -9.81
CA MET A 378 5.87 18.23 -9.93
C MET A 378 4.92 19.39 -10.24
N ASP A 379 4.97 20.47 -9.47
CA ASP A 379 4.11 21.65 -9.65
C ASP A 379 4.30 22.27 -11.05
N LYS A 380 5.55 22.43 -11.51
CA LYS A 380 5.85 22.92 -12.86
C LYS A 380 5.36 21.99 -13.97
N ARG A 381 5.44 20.66 -13.77
CA ARG A 381 4.90 19.67 -14.72
C ARG A 381 3.39 19.77 -14.81
N LEU A 382 2.70 19.88 -13.67
CA LEU A 382 1.24 20.04 -13.62
C LEU A 382 0.77 21.37 -14.23
N LYS A 383 1.58 22.43 -14.13
CA LYS A 383 1.36 23.71 -14.81
C LYS A 383 1.72 23.70 -16.30
N GLY A 384 2.31 22.63 -16.81
CA GLY A 384 2.74 22.52 -18.22
C GLY A 384 3.93 23.41 -18.59
N ILE A 385 4.67 23.92 -17.60
CA ILE A 385 5.82 24.81 -17.80
C ILE A 385 7.17 24.10 -17.56
N TRP A 386 7.15 22.82 -17.20
CA TRP A 386 8.37 22.05 -17.05
C TRP A 386 9.02 21.78 -18.40
N GLN A 387 10.31 22.07 -18.50
CA GLN A 387 11.12 21.79 -19.68
C GLN A 387 12.11 20.68 -19.36
N THR A 388 12.21 19.70 -20.26
CA THR A 388 13.16 18.59 -20.15
C THR A 388 14.19 18.73 -21.26
N ASN A 389 15.47 18.47 -20.97
CA ASN A 389 16.52 18.45 -21.97
C ASN A 389 16.95 17.01 -22.32
N GLU A 390 17.76 16.85 -23.36
CA GLU A 390 18.21 15.54 -23.85
C GLU A 390 18.95 14.75 -22.77
N THR A 391 19.86 15.39 -22.03
CA THR A 391 20.60 14.78 -20.92
C THR A 391 19.67 14.25 -19.83
N ASP A 392 18.54 14.91 -19.56
CA ASP A 392 17.56 14.41 -18.58
C ASP A 392 16.88 13.13 -19.06
N GLU A 393 16.54 13.04 -20.35
CA GLU A 393 15.93 11.84 -20.91
C GLU A 393 16.93 10.67 -21.00
N GLU A 394 18.21 10.96 -21.25
CA GLU A 394 19.29 9.97 -21.17
C GLU A 394 19.42 9.40 -19.75
N LEU A 395 19.45 10.25 -18.72
CA LEU A 395 19.54 9.82 -17.32
C LEU A 395 18.33 8.97 -16.90
N GLN A 396 17.12 9.35 -17.32
CA GLN A 396 15.92 8.57 -17.05
C GLN A 396 15.98 7.21 -17.76
N SER A 397 16.40 7.20 -19.03
CA SER A 397 16.54 5.97 -19.82
C SER A 397 17.58 5.03 -19.23
N CYS A 398 18.71 5.59 -18.75
CA CYS A 398 19.74 4.85 -18.04
C CYS A 398 19.18 4.22 -16.77
N PHE A 399 18.55 5.01 -15.88
CA PHE A 399 17.94 4.51 -14.65
C PHE A 399 16.94 3.38 -14.92
N TRP A 400 16.01 3.57 -15.86
CA TRP A 400 14.99 2.55 -16.15
C TRP A 400 15.55 1.32 -16.87
N SER A 401 16.74 1.40 -17.48
CA SER A 401 17.37 0.26 -18.15
C SER A 401 17.69 -0.88 -17.17
N PHE A 402 18.05 -0.55 -15.93
CA PHE A 402 18.34 -1.51 -14.86
C PHE A 402 17.14 -2.41 -14.50
N PHE A 403 15.91 -1.95 -14.76
CA PHE A 403 14.68 -2.65 -14.36
C PHE A 403 14.00 -3.40 -15.50
N LYS A 404 14.53 -3.35 -16.74
CA LYS A 404 13.87 -3.93 -17.93
C LYS A 404 13.63 -5.44 -17.83
N SER A 405 14.48 -6.18 -17.12
CA SER A 405 14.38 -7.63 -16.94
C SER A 405 13.54 -8.03 -15.72
N SER A 406 13.15 -7.07 -14.87
CA SER A 406 12.43 -7.34 -13.63
C SER A 406 10.96 -7.64 -13.89
N ASP A 407 10.47 -8.69 -13.25
CA ASP A 407 9.09 -9.15 -13.34
C ASP A 407 8.10 -8.31 -12.49
N LEU A 408 8.64 -7.36 -11.73
CA LEU A 408 7.91 -6.38 -10.93
C LEU A 408 7.45 -5.16 -11.74
N HIS A 409 8.00 -5.01 -12.94
CA HIS A 409 7.71 -3.93 -13.87
C HIS A 409 7.10 -4.51 -15.15
N GLY A 410 6.15 -3.79 -15.72
CA GLY A 410 5.64 -4.07 -17.06
C GLY A 410 5.74 -2.80 -17.88
N VAL A 411 4.70 -1.97 -17.82
CA VAL A 411 4.76 -0.63 -18.40
C VAL A 411 5.64 0.29 -17.52
N ILE A 412 6.57 1.02 -18.16
CA ILE A 412 7.44 2.02 -17.53
C ILE A 412 7.09 3.41 -18.08
N ARG A 413 6.63 4.29 -17.19
CA ARG A 413 6.11 5.65 -17.45
C ARG A 413 6.41 6.63 -16.32
N SER A 414 6.54 6.15 -15.08
CA SER A 414 6.91 7.00 -13.95
C SER A 414 8.31 7.55 -14.12
N ARG A 415 8.60 8.67 -13.45
CA ARG A 415 9.90 9.32 -13.54
C ARG A 415 10.62 9.29 -12.19
N VAL A 416 11.94 9.39 -12.24
CA VAL A 416 12.75 9.75 -11.07
C VAL A 416 12.91 11.27 -11.05
N GLY A 417 13.09 11.89 -9.89
CA GLY A 417 13.34 13.35 -9.81
C GLY A 417 14.49 13.77 -10.73
N THR A 418 14.27 14.75 -11.59
CA THR A 418 15.23 15.13 -12.65
C THR A 418 16.50 15.71 -12.05
N LYS A 419 16.36 16.67 -11.12
CA LYS A 419 17.52 17.25 -10.44
C LYS A 419 18.24 16.25 -9.55
N PHE A 420 17.49 15.34 -8.91
CA PHE A 420 18.05 14.23 -8.15
C PHE A 420 18.94 13.34 -9.02
N LEU A 421 18.49 12.89 -10.19
CA LEU A 421 19.34 12.12 -11.11
C LEU A 421 20.58 12.91 -11.57
N ARG A 422 20.45 14.21 -11.83
CA ARG A 422 21.60 15.05 -12.24
C ARG A 422 22.67 15.15 -11.15
N GLN A 423 22.25 15.19 -9.89
CA GLN A 423 23.14 15.33 -8.74
C GLN A 423 23.72 14.01 -8.25
N ASN A 424 23.14 12.88 -8.67
CA ASN A 424 23.52 11.54 -8.23
C ASN A 424 23.82 10.64 -9.45
N ARG A 425 24.57 11.17 -10.43
CA ARG A 425 24.88 10.44 -11.68
C ARG A 425 25.75 9.22 -11.44
N GLU A 426 26.63 9.31 -10.45
CA GLU A 426 27.53 8.26 -10.01
C GLU A 426 26.79 7.01 -9.50
N LEU A 427 25.50 7.12 -9.17
CA LEU A 427 24.70 5.95 -8.82
C LEU A 427 24.35 5.12 -10.07
N LEU A 428 24.39 5.70 -11.26
CA LEU A 428 24.04 5.06 -12.53
C LEU A 428 25.23 4.40 -13.23
N ASP A 429 26.44 4.58 -12.70
CA ASP A 429 27.70 4.08 -13.27
C ASP A 429 28.02 2.63 -12.88
#